data_AF-A0A959VVJ8-F1
#
_entry.id   AF-A0A959VVJ8-F1
#
_cell.length_a   1.000
_cell.length_b   1.000
_cell.length_c   1.000
_cell.angle_alpha   90.00
_cell.angle_beta   90.00
_cell.angle_gamma   90.00
#
_symmetry.space_group_name_H-M   'P 1'
#
loop_
_entity.id
_entity.type
_entity.pdbx_description
1 polymer ?
#
loop_
_entity_poly.entity_id
_entity_poly.type
_entity_poly.pdbx_seq_one_letter_code
_entity_poly.pdbx_strand_id
1 'polypeptide(L)'
;MPSPRSAFRTLAAAILIASAVLVAGCEAEFSTGEDQIDEASAELTIKRQYTEQYPGLELVSLDCGTTDVKAGNTFTCEGRNDNGVDLDFKGTVKGVDEENDKVNFSWTITRAVTDGSAYEKPAVESLRGVGAPVASMACPSFTIKKGEKIKCDVVMSDGSMATAVLTLTDSNGAFEVSLDGADSQKS
;
A
#
# COMPACT_ATOMS: atom_id res chain seq x y z
N MET A 1 12.97 -8.48 65.85
CA MET A 1 12.89 -7.04 66.21
C MET A 1 13.58 -6.22 65.12
N PRO A 2 13.11 -4.99 64.84
CA PRO A 2 12.44 -4.62 63.59
C PRO A 2 13.30 -3.87 62.56
N SER A 3 12.85 -3.89 61.29
CA SER A 3 13.11 -2.84 60.30
C SER A 3 12.59 -1.48 60.79
N PRO A 4 13.12 -0.38 60.22
CA PRO A 4 12.22 0.43 59.39
C PRO A 4 12.83 0.88 58.04
N ARG A 5 11.88 1.06 57.12
CA ARG A 5 11.96 1.52 55.73
C ARG A 5 12.24 3.03 55.64
N SER A 6 12.86 3.49 54.55
CA SER A 6 12.44 4.69 53.77
C SER A 6 13.35 4.79 52.54
N ALA A 7 12.92 4.42 51.32
CA ALA A 7 12.06 5.19 50.42
C ALA A 7 12.64 6.56 50.01
N PHE A 8 13.45 6.56 48.94
CA PHE A 8 13.62 7.67 48.00
C PHE A 8 13.65 7.01 46.60
N ARG A 9 12.50 6.80 45.95
CA ARG A 9 11.79 7.75 45.08
C ARG A 9 12.69 8.42 44.03
N THR A 10 12.68 7.78 42.86
CA THR A 10 12.38 8.39 41.55
C THR A 10 13.28 9.51 41.04
N LEU A 11 13.99 9.23 39.95
CA LEU A 11 13.95 10.06 38.74
C LEU A 11 14.32 9.18 37.54
N ALA A 12 13.28 8.60 36.95
CA ALA A 12 13.32 8.08 35.60
C ALA A 12 13.51 9.28 34.65
N ALA A 13 14.65 9.36 33.98
CA ALA A 13 14.82 10.24 32.84
C ALA A 13 14.06 9.63 31.66
N ALA A 14 12.79 9.98 31.54
CA ALA A 14 12.00 9.72 30.35
C ALA A 14 12.51 10.64 29.24
N ILE A 15 13.38 10.11 28.38
CA ILE A 15 13.73 10.74 27.11
C ILE A 15 12.50 10.62 26.22
N LEU A 16 11.68 11.67 26.17
CA LEU A 16 10.62 11.84 25.20
C LEU A 16 11.26 12.08 23.82
N ILE A 17 11.54 10.99 23.09
CA ILE A 17 11.78 11.08 21.65
C ILE A 17 10.42 11.40 21.04
N ALA A 18 10.19 12.68 20.78
CA ALA A 18 9.08 13.14 19.97
C ALA A 18 9.34 12.66 18.54
N SER A 19 8.85 11.46 18.24
CA SER A 19 8.80 10.92 16.89
C SER A 19 7.84 11.78 16.08
N ALA A 20 8.36 12.82 15.45
CA ALA A 20 7.68 13.47 14.34
C ALA A 20 7.58 12.41 13.24
N VAL A 21 6.39 11.81 13.10
CA VAL A 21 6.03 10.94 11.98
C VAL A 21 5.95 11.84 10.74
N LEU A 22 7.12 12.15 10.19
CA LEU A 22 7.25 12.66 8.84
C LEU A 22 6.68 11.59 7.91
N VAL A 23 5.84 12.00 6.97
CA VAL A 23 5.25 11.16 5.92
C VAL A 23 6.32 10.22 5.38
N ALA A 24 6.22 8.93 5.74
CA ALA A 24 7.30 7.96 5.62
C ALA A 24 7.59 7.67 4.14
N GLY A 25 8.61 8.33 3.59
CA GLY A 25 9.34 7.81 2.45
C GLY A 25 10.22 6.66 2.94
N CYS A 26 10.18 5.52 2.25
CA CYS A 26 10.89 4.32 2.66
C CYS A 26 12.37 4.50 2.33
N GLU A 27 13.27 4.55 3.32
CA GLU A 27 14.71 4.65 3.09
C GLU A 27 15.29 3.25 2.82
N ALA A 28 16.19 3.15 1.84
CA ALA A 28 16.76 1.89 1.38
C ALA A 28 18.22 2.07 0.93
N GLU A 29 19.01 1.02 1.09
CA GLU A 29 20.44 1.00 0.74
C GLU A 29 20.74 -0.25 -0.10
N PHE A 30 21.48 -0.08 -1.20
CA PHE A 30 21.99 -1.20 -2.00
C PHE A 30 23.41 -0.90 -2.49
N SER A 31 24.17 -1.94 -2.81
CA SER A 31 25.52 -1.82 -3.35
C SER A 31 25.48 -1.80 -4.87
N THR A 32 26.05 -0.77 -5.49
CA THR A 32 26.21 -0.62 -6.94
C THR A 32 27.62 -1.04 -7.32
N GLY A 33 27.80 -2.16 -8.00
CA GLY A 33 29.14 -2.64 -8.35
C GLY A 33 29.92 -1.81 -9.40
N GLU A 34 29.37 -0.70 -9.90
CA GLU A 34 29.97 0.22 -10.88
C GLU A 34 29.12 1.52 -10.92
N ASP A 35 29.62 2.63 -11.48
CA ASP A 35 29.14 4.04 -11.43
C ASP A 35 27.65 4.34 -11.82
N GLN A 36 26.80 3.33 -12.00
CA GLN A 36 25.38 3.47 -12.28
C GLN A 36 24.54 2.69 -11.26
N ILE A 37 23.32 3.15 -11.03
CA ILE A 37 22.32 2.35 -10.35
C ILE A 37 22.10 1.19 -11.29
N ASP A 38 22.60 0.01 -10.90
CA ASP A 38 22.14 -1.22 -11.50
C ASP A 38 20.62 -1.24 -11.31
N GLU A 39 19.89 -1.05 -12.40
CA GLU A 39 18.43 -0.98 -12.47
C GLU A 39 17.81 -2.17 -11.74
N ALA A 40 18.43 -3.34 -11.89
CA ALA A 40 18.07 -4.56 -11.18
C ALA A 40 18.17 -4.40 -9.65
N SER A 41 19.13 -3.63 -9.14
CA SER A 41 19.35 -3.45 -7.70
C SER A 41 18.34 -2.50 -7.04
N ALA A 42 17.95 -1.40 -7.71
CA ALA A 42 16.88 -0.52 -7.22
C ALA A 42 15.52 -1.24 -7.29
N GLU A 43 15.24 -1.94 -8.38
CA GLU A 43 14.01 -2.72 -8.53
C GLU A 43 13.91 -3.84 -7.50
N LEU A 44 14.96 -4.64 -7.31
CA LEU A 44 14.97 -5.71 -6.31
C LEU A 44 14.75 -5.15 -4.90
N THR A 45 15.35 -4.00 -4.59
CA THR A 45 15.19 -3.35 -3.30
C THR A 45 13.75 -2.89 -3.08
N ILE A 46 13.14 -2.24 -4.07
CA ILE A 46 11.74 -1.80 -4.00
C ILE A 46 10.80 -3.01 -3.92
N LYS A 47 11.00 -4.05 -4.74
CA LYS A 47 10.20 -5.30 -4.69
C LYS A 47 10.22 -5.93 -3.29
N ARG A 48 11.41 -6.08 -2.71
CA ARG A 48 11.56 -6.63 -1.34
C ARG A 48 10.82 -5.77 -0.31
N GLN A 49 11.09 -4.47 -0.28
CA GLN A 49 10.49 -3.57 0.71
C GLN A 49 8.98 -3.42 0.53
N TYR A 50 8.48 -3.52 -0.70
CA TYR A 50 7.06 -3.55 -1.00
C TYR A 50 6.40 -4.77 -0.33
N THR A 51 6.94 -5.97 -0.53
CA THR A 51 6.39 -7.19 0.10
C THR A 51 6.50 -7.17 1.63
N GLU A 52 7.56 -6.57 2.19
CA GLU A 52 7.69 -6.38 3.64
C GLU A 52 6.63 -5.43 4.21
N GLN A 53 6.32 -4.34 3.50
CA GLN A 53 5.32 -3.35 3.93
C GLN A 53 3.89 -3.79 3.68
N TYR A 54 3.69 -4.60 2.66
CA TYR A 54 2.39 -5.08 2.20
C TYR A 54 2.37 -6.61 2.22
N PRO A 55 2.35 -7.24 3.42
CA PRO A 55 2.35 -8.69 3.53
C PRO A 55 1.20 -9.33 2.73
N GLY A 56 1.53 -10.29 1.87
CA GLY A 56 0.56 -10.96 1.01
C GLY A 56 0.34 -10.27 -0.34
N LEU A 57 1.08 -9.21 -0.66
CA LEU A 57 1.16 -8.63 -2.00
C LEU A 57 2.56 -8.76 -2.58
N GLU A 58 2.64 -9.07 -3.86
CA GLU A 58 3.90 -9.15 -4.60
C GLU A 58 3.85 -8.26 -5.85
N LEU A 59 4.96 -7.58 -6.15
CA LEU A 59 5.11 -6.91 -7.44
C LEU A 59 5.47 -7.95 -8.51
N VAL A 60 4.55 -8.18 -9.44
CA VAL A 60 4.77 -9.07 -10.59
C VAL A 60 5.56 -8.39 -11.69
N SER A 61 5.52 -7.06 -11.75
CA SER A 61 6.40 -6.24 -12.59
C SER A 61 6.81 -4.96 -11.87
N LEU A 62 8.01 -4.50 -12.17
CA LEU A 62 8.53 -3.19 -11.81
C LEU A 62 9.56 -2.87 -12.87
N ASP A 63 9.46 -1.68 -13.44
CA ASP A 63 10.36 -1.12 -14.44
C ASP A 63 10.77 0.24 -13.92
N CYS A 64 12.03 0.38 -13.55
CA CYS A 64 12.60 1.64 -13.11
C CYS A 64 13.42 2.23 -14.26
N GLY A 65 12.92 3.27 -14.91
CA GLY A 65 13.71 3.95 -15.95
C GLY A 65 15.10 4.39 -15.46
N THR A 66 16.05 4.53 -16.37
CA THR A 66 17.44 4.89 -16.02
C THR A 66 17.53 6.29 -15.41
N THR A 67 18.27 6.44 -14.31
CA THR A 67 18.60 7.75 -13.72
C THR A 67 20.09 7.86 -13.39
N ASP A 68 20.64 9.08 -13.48
CA ASP A 68 21.94 9.41 -12.90
C ASP A 68 21.91 9.20 -11.37
N VAL A 69 22.95 8.56 -10.85
CA VAL A 69 23.15 8.30 -9.41
C VAL A 69 23.77 9.51 -8.73
N LYS A 70 22.99 10.58 -8.57
CA LYS A 70 23.45 11.77 -7.85
C LYS A 70 22.50 12.05 -6.71
N ALA A 71 23.06 12.40 -5.55
CA ALA A 71 22.26 12.82 -4.41
C ALA A 71 21.31 13.95 -4.81
N GLY A 72 20.04 13.81 -4.45
CA GLY A 72 18.96 14.71 -4.82
C GLY A 72 18.24 14.36 -6.13
N ASN A 73 18.78 13.47 -6.96
CA ASN A 73 18.09 13.04 -8.17
C ASN A 73 16.86 12.19 -7.82
N THR A 74 15.84 12.30 -8.66
CA THR A 74 14.61 11.51 -8.55
C THR A 74 14.45 10.60 -9.74
N PHE A 75 13.94 9.41 -9.50
CA PHE A 75 13.54 8.47 -10.53
C PHE A 75 12.10 8.04 -10.35
N THR A 76 11.51 7.51 -11.41
CA THR A 76 10.16 6.96 -11.41
C THR A 76 10.24 5.50 -11.81
N CYS A 77 9.43 4.67 -11.18
CA CYS A 77 9.23 3.30 -11.61
C CYS A 77 7.75 3.05 -11.84
N GLU A 78 7.43 2.22 -12.81
CA GLU A 78 6.09 1.73 -13.07
C GLU A 78 6.06 0.25 -12.75
N GLY A 79 5.07 -0.20 -11.99
CA GLY A 79 4.97 -1.59 -11.58
C GLY A 79 3.53 -2.06 -11.54
N ARG A 80 3.38 -3.37 -11.40
CA ARG A 80 2.08 -4.02 -11.22
C ARG A 80 2.21 -5.06 -10.12
N ASN A 81 1.20 -5.16 -9.26
CA ASN A 81 1.13 -6.23 -8.28
C ASN A 81 0.31 -7.44 -8.78
N ASP A 82 0.41 -8.54 -8.05
CA ASP A 82 -0.30 -9.80 -8.29
C ASP A 82 -1.84 -9.69 -8.22
N ASN A 83 -2.36 -8.62 -7.62
CA ASN A 83 -3.77 -8.25 -7.63
C ASN A 83 -4.19 -7.39 -8.84
N GLY A 84 -3.31 -7.17 -9.82
CA GLY A 84 -3.63 -6.41 -11.04
C GLY A 84 -3.74 -4.89 -10.82
N VAL A 85 -3.10 -4.37 -9.78
CA VAL A 85 -3.00 -2.92 -9.52
C VAL A 85 -1.75 -2.37 -10.20
N ASP A 86 -1.93 -1.36 -11.04
CA ASP A 86 -0.85 -0.55 -11.61
C ASP A 86 -0.38 0.50 -10.60
N LEU A 87 0.92 0.57 -10.39
CA LEU A 87 1.58 1.34 -9.34
C LEU A 87 2.66 2.24 -9.95
N ASP A 88 2.66 3.51 -9.56
CA ASP A 88 3.77 4.42 -9.84
C ASP A 88 4.56 4.66 -8.57
N PHE A 89 5.86 4.42 -8.66
CA PHE A 89 6.82 4.69 -7.62
C PHE A 89 7.62 5.94 -7.96
N LYS A 90 7.93 6.74 -6.95
CA LYS A 90 8.90 7.81 -7.05
C LYS A 90 10.02 7.56 -6.06
N GLY A 91 11.23 7.36 -6.60
CA GLY A 91 12.47 7.27 -5.86
C GLY A 91 13.18 8.62 -5.76
N THR A 92 13.99 8.81 -4.73
CA THR A 92 14.86 9.98 -4.52
C THR A 92 16.17 9.51 -3.91
N VAL A 93 17.28 9.71 -4.62
CA VAL A 93 18.61 9.37 -4.12
C VAL A 93 18.98 10.33 -2.98
N LYS A 94 19.26 9.79 -1.80
CA LYS A 94 19.64 10.54 -0.60
C LYS A 94 21.14 10.76 -0.51
N GLY A 95 21.92 9.77 -0.94
CA GLY A 95 23.37 9.82 -0.89
C GLY A 95 24.00 8.65 -1.60
N VAL A 96 25.28 8.79 -1.93
CA VAL A 96 26.13 7.75 -2.47
C VAL A 96 27.31 7.62 -1.52
N ASP A 97 27.48 6.43 -0.95
CA ASP A 97 28.66 6.04 -0.18
C ASP A 97 29.67 5.48 -1.17
N GLU A 98 30.58 6.34 -1.61
CA GLU A 98 31.65 6.01 -2.56
C GLU A 98 32.69 5.03 -1.97
N GLU A 99 32.77 4.89 -0.64
CA GLU A 99 33.74 3.97 -0.02
C GLU A 99 33.26 2.52 -0.06
N ASN A 100 31.94 2.30 -0.05
CA ASN A 100 31.32 0.98 -0.05
C ASN A 100 30.52 0.71 -1.33
N ASP A 101 30.60 1.62 -2.29
CA ASP A 101 29.77 1.67 -3.50
C ASP A 101 28.29 1.42 -3.17
N LYS A 102 27.72 2.18 -2.22
CA LYS A 102 26.31 2.04 -1.83
C LYS A 102 25.50 3.27 -2.19
N VAL A 103 24.31 3.04 -2.73
CA VAL A 103 23.34 4.10 -2.99
C VAL A 103 22.24 4.02 -1.94
N ASN A 104 22.07 5.12 -1.22
CA ASN A 104 20.93 5.32 -0.33
C ASN A 104 19.85 6.10 -1.09
N PHE A 105 18.64 5.57 -1.12
CA PHE A 105 17.51 6.24 -1.74
C PHE A 105 16.24 6.05 -0.91
N SER A 106 15.30 6.98 -1.05
CA SER A 106 13.96 6.82 -0.52
C SER A 106 12.95 6.60 -1.63
N TRP A 107 11.89 5.83 -1.41
CA TRP A 107 10.79 5.73 -2.39
C TRP A 107 9.40 5.83 -1.77
N THR A 108 8.42 6.16 -2.61
CA THR A 108 7.01 6.25 -2.24
C THR A 108 6.12 5.88 -3.43
N ILE A 109 4.91 5.39 -3.15
CA ILE A 109 3.87 5.16 -4.17
C ILE A 109 3.16 6.48 -4.41
N THR A 110 3.19 6.96 -5.65
CA THR A 110 2.55 8.21 -6.07
C THR A 110 1.20 7.99 -6.76
N ARG A 111 1.00 6.80 -7.34
CA ARG A 111 -0.26 6.39 -7.97
C ARG A 111 -0.49 4.90 -7.75
N ALA A 112 -1.74 4.52 -7.51
CA ALA A 112 -2.19 3.13 -7.47
C ALA A 112 -3.55 3.06 -8.15
N VAL A 113 -3.65 2.40 -9.30
CA VAL A 113 -4.88 2.33 -10.12
C VAL A 113 -5.18 0.89 -10.45
N THR A 114 -6.46 0.56 -10.46
CA THR A 114 -6.97 -0.77 -10.87
C THR A 114 -8.11 -0.58 -11.85
N ASP A 115 -8.32 -1.56 -12.73
CA ASP A 115 -9.46 -1.59 -13.65
C ASP A 115 -10.78 -1.99 -12.96
N GLY A 116 -10.73 -2.31 -11.67
CA GLY A 116 -11.88 -2.70 -10.85
C GLY A 116 -12.23 -4.19 -10.94
N SER A 117 -11.78 -4.89 -11.97
CA SER A 117 -12.13 -6.29 -12.23
C SER A 117 -11.60 -7.24 -11.15
N ALA A 118 -10.44 -6.92 -10.56
CA ALA A 118 -9.85 -7.67 -9.46
C ALA A 118 -10.75 -7.73 -8.21
N TYR A 119 -11.68 -6.78 -8.07
CA TYR A 119 -12.57 -6.65 -6.90
C TYR A 119 -13.92 -7.31 -7.11
N GLU A 120 -14.34 -7.54 -8.36
CA GLU A 120 -15.68 -8.01 -8.67
C GLU A 120 -15.98 -9.38 -8.05
N LYS A 121 -15.11 -10.37 -8.28
CA LYS A 121 -15.32 -11.73 -7.74
C LYS A 121 -15.26 -11.78 -6.21
N PRO A 122 -14.23 -11.21 -5.55
CA PRO A 122 -14.21 -11.12 -4.08
C PRO A 122 -15.44 -10.40 -3.52
N ALA A 123 -15.87 -9.31 -4.15
CA ALA A 123 -17.04 -8.55 -3.70
C ALA A 123 -18.34 -9.35 -3.84
N VAL A 124 -18.52 -10.07 -4.95
CA VAL A 124 -19.65 -11.00 -5.14
C VAL A 124 -19.65 -12.09 -4.07
N GLU A 125 -18.49 -12.63 -3.70
CA GLU A 125 -18.36 -13.61 -2.61
C GLU A 125 -18.74 -13.01 -1.26
N SER A 126 -18.32 -11.78 -0.96
CA SER A 126 -18.70 -11.07 0.27
C SER A 126 -20.18 -10.69 0.35
N LEU A 127 -20.85 -10.50 -0.79
CA LEU A 127 -22.29 -10.25 -0.85
C LEU A 127 -23.15 -11.51 -0.73
N ARG A 128 -22.55 -12.71 -0.64
CA ARG A 128 -23.30 -13.95 -0.46
C ARG A 128 -24.11 -13.91 0.84
N GLY A 129 -25.42 -14.12 0.72
CA GLY A 129 -26.36 -14.08 1.86
C GLY A 129 -26.92 -12.69 2.16
N VAL A 130 -26.51 -11.66 1.43
CA VAL A 130 -27.08 -10.31 1.50
C VAL A 130 -28.05 -10.12 0.34
N GLY A 131 -29.35 -10.28 0.58
CA GLY A 131 -30.39 -10.12 -0.43
C GLY A 131 -30.44 -11.27 -1.46
N ALA A 132 -30.85 -10.95 -2.69
CA ALA A 132 -30.87 -11.92 -3.78
C ALA A 132 -29.44 -12.31 -4.22
N PRO A 133 -29.23 -13.49 -4.85
CA PRO A 133 -27.90 -13.85 -5.32
C PRO A 133 -27.44 -12.93 -6.45
N VAL A 134 -26.20 -12.45 -6.37
CA VAL A 134 -25.57 -11.63 -7.43
C VAL A 134 -25.24 -12.52 -8.63
N ALA A 135 -25.67 -12.11 -9.83
CA ALA A 135 -25.34 -12.77 -11.09
C ALA A 135 -24.04 -12.22 -11.70
N SER A 136 -23.86 -10.90 -11.69
CA SER A 136 -22.63 -10.24 -12.13
C SER A 136 -22.43 -8.90 -11.42
N MET A 137 -21.19 -8.45 -11.33
CA MET A 137 -20.80 -7.14 -10.83
C MET A 137 -19.82 -6.52 -11.82
N ALA A 138 -19.93 -5.22 -12.06
CA ALA A 138 -19.03 -4.44 -12.88
C ALA A 138 -18.52 -3.25 -12.07
N CYS A 139 -17.23 -3.19 -11.82
CA CYS A 139 -16.60 -2.07 -11.12
C CYS A 139 -15.86 -1.17 -12.12
N PRO A 140 -15.96 0.17 -12.00
CA PRO A 140 -15.18 1.06 -12.85
C PRO A 140 -13.69 0.98 -12.48
N SER A 141 -12.83 1.54 -13.33
CA SER A 141 -11.44 1.81 -12.93
C SER A 141 -11.41 2.87 -11.84
N PHE A 142 -10.57 2.69 -10.82
CA PHE A 142 -10.42 3.67 -9.74
C PHE A 142 -8.99 3.72 -9.18
N THR A 143 -8.68 4.82 -8.51
CA THR A 143 -7.44 4.98 -7.74
C THR A 143 -7.63 4.35 -6.36
N ILE A 144 -6.71 3.47 -5.95
CA ILE A 144 -6.71 2.88 -4.61
C ILE A 144 -6.32 3.96 -3.62
N LYS A 145 -7.29 4.32 -2.79
CA LYS A 145 -7.11 5.28 -1.71
C LYS A 145 -7.93 4.81 -0.52
N LYS A 146 -7.26 4.66 0.63
CA LYS A 146 -7.94 4.30 1.87
C LYS A 146 -9.13 5.22 2.15
N GLY A 147 -10.28 4.63 2.45
CA GLY A 147 -11.55 5.29 2.74
C GLY A 147 -12.35 5.69 1.50
N GLU A 148 -11.81 5.50 0.29
CA GLU A 148 -12.52 5.77 -0.96
C GLU A 148 -13.71 4.82 -1.11
N LYS A 149 -14.82 5.35 -1.64
CA LYS A 149 -16.04 4.60 -1.89
C LYS A 149 -16.27 4.47 -3.39
N ILE A 150 -16.29 3.23 -3.87
CA ILE A 150 -16.42 2.91 -5.29
C ILE A 150 -17.79 2.30 -5.51
N LYS A 151 -18.54 2.85 -6.45
CA LYS A 151 -19.84 2.32 -6.86
C LYS A 151 -19.64 1.33 -7.99
N CYS A 152 -20.07 0.10 -7.78
CA CYS A 152 -20.11 -0.95 -8.79
C CYS A 152 -21.56 -1.26 -9.17
N ASP A 153 -21.78 -1.49 -10.45
CA ASP A 153 -23.08 -1.93 -10.95
C ASP A 153 -23.24 -3.42 -10.71
N VAL A 154 -24.39 -3.82 -10.17
CA VAL A 154 -24.68 -5.21 -9.81
C VAL A 154 -25.93 -5.66 -10.54
N VAL A 155 -25.85 -6.80 -11.21
CA VAL A 155 -27.00 -7.51 -11.75
C VAL A 155 -27.29 -8.69 -10.86
N MET A 156 -28.51 -8.75 -10.33
CA MET A 156 -28.99 -9.82 -9.47
C MET A 156 -29.52 -10.98 -10.32
N SER A 157 -29.61 -12.18 -9.74
CA SER A 157 -30.06 -13.39 -10.45
C SER A 157 -31.53 -13.34 -10.88
N ASP A 158 -32.33 -12.44 -10.29
CA ASP A 158 -33.71 -12.16 -10.71
C ASP A 158 -33.81 -11.13 -11.85
N GLY A 159 -32.67 -10.65 -12.35
CA GLY A 159 -32.56 -9.64 -13.40
C GLY A 159 -32.69 -8.20 -12.92
N SER A 160 -32.90 -7.97 -11.61
CA SER A 160 -32.88 -6.62 -11.05
C SER A 160 -31.46 -6.05 -11.02
N MET A 161 -31.36 -4.72 -11.05
CA MET A 161 -30.10 -3.99 -10.94
C MET A 161 -30.00 -3.32 -9.57
N ALA A 162 -28.81 -3.35 -8.99
CA ALA A 162 -28.46 -2.68 -7.74
C ALA A 162 -27.09 -2.02 -7.86
N THR A 163 -26.74 -1.20 -6.88
CA THR A 163 -25.40 -0.61 -6.76
C THR A 163 -24.72 -1.20 -5.53
N ALA A 164 -23.53 -1.78 -5.71
CA ALA A 164 -22.65 -2.11 -4.58
C ALA A 164 -21.71 -0.95 -4.31
N VAL A 165 -21.42 -0.71 -3.04
CA VAL A 165 -20.45 0.28 -2.58
C VAL A 165 -19.28 -0.47 -1.97
N LEU A 166 -18.16 -0.49 -2.68
CA LEU A 166 -16.87 -0.92 -2.14
C LEU A 166 -16.27 0.22 -1.33
N THR A 167 -15.88 -0.04 -0.09
CA THR A 167 -15.12 0.90 0.74
C THR A 167 -13.73 0.34 0.94
N LEU A 168 -12.71 1.02 0.43
CA LEU A 168 -11.32 0.60 0.62
C LEU A 168 -10.90 0.84 2.07
N THR A 169 -10.49 -0.21 2.78
CA THR A 169 -10.13 -0.14 4.20
C THR A 169 -8.65 0.16 4.42
N ASP A 170 -7.82 -0.07 3.41
CA ASP A 170 -6.41 0.28 3.39
C ASP A 170 -5.94 0.79 2.01
N SER A 171 -4.65 1.07 1.90
CA SER A 171 -4.00 1.52 0.66
C SER A 171 -3.52 0.35 -0.22
N ASN A 172 -3.87 -0.88 0.15
CA ASN A 172 -3.40 -2.12 -0.47
C ASN A 172 -4.51 -2.81 -1.27
N GLY A 173 -5.72 -2.25 -1.23
CA GLY A 173 -6.88 -2.82 -1.88
C GLY A 173 -7.72 -3.73 -0.99
N ALA A 174 -7.48 -3.79 0.32
CA ALA A 174 -8.46 -4.39 1.20
C ALA A 174 -9.75 -3.56 1.17
N PHE A 175 -10.91 -4.23 1.21
CA PHE A 175 -12.19 -3.57 1.05
C PHE A 175 -13.29 -4.22 1.91
N GLU A 176 -14.32 -3.42 2.17
CA GLU A 176 -15.64 -3.88 2.60
C GLU A 176 -16.64 -3.58 1.48
N VAL A 177 -17.71 -4.36 1.39
CA VAL A 177 -18.76 -4.16 0.37
C VAL A 177 -20.15 -4.19 0.99
N SER A 178 -21.02 -3.29 0.54
CA SER A 178 -22.44 -3.28 0.88
C SER A 178 -23.29 -2.94 -0.34
N LEU A 179 -24.58 -3.28 -0.33
CA LEU A 179 -25.53 -2.83 -1.34
C LEU A 179 -26.09 -1.45 -0.94
N ASP A 180 -26.03 -0.48 -1.85
CA ASP A 180 -26.62 0.86 -1.68
C ASP A 180 -28.13 0.70 -1.47
N GLY A 181 -28.62 1.09 -0.28
CA GLY A 181 -30.02 0.91 0.12
C GLY A 181 -30.33 -0.29 1.03
N ALA A 182 -29.38 -1.18 1.33
CA ALA A 182 -29.60 -2.30 2.26
C ALA A 182 -29.72 -1.88 3.74
N ASP A 183 -29.32 -0.65 4.10
CA ASP A 183 -29.47 -0.09 5.46
C ASP A 183 -30.93 0.19 5.86
N SER A 184 -31.91 0.02 4.96
CA SER A 184 -33.33 0.28 5.24
C SER A 184 -34.17 -0.95 5.60
N GLN A 185 -33.59 -2.14 5.73
CA GLN A 185 -34.31 -3.33 6.19
C GLN A 185 -33.69 -3.98 7.43
N LYS A 186 -33.59 -3.20 8.51
CA LYS A 186 -33.59 -3.75 9.87
C LYS A 186 -34.88 -3.30 10.55
N SER A 187 -35.97 -4.04 10.29
CA SER A 187 -37.21 -3.95 11.06
C SER A 187 -37.34 -5.15 11.99
#